data_AF-A0A968VXV7-F1
#
_entry.id   AF-A0A968VXV7-F1
#
_cell.length_a   1.000
_cell.length_b   1.000
_cell.length_c   1.000
_cell.angle_alpha   90.00
_cell.angle_beta   90.00
_cell.angle_gamma   90.00
#
_symmetry.space_group_name_H-M   'P 1'
#
loop_
_entity.id
_entity.type
_entity.pdbx_description
1 polymer ?
#
loop_
_entity_poly.entity_id
_entity_poly.type
_entity_poly.pdbx_seq_one_letter_code
_entity_poly.pdbx_strand_id
1 'polypeptide(L)'
;MVTAALALPFHLAGLVLNYLPYHLPVRAAKSVKDLQFVSSIKFALSLVTFLTYYIVVGGISIIFLPKPIYALTIFLLGPILGKVTIENYFNIKKIYGLIRYLKLSKSQKQELTIVRSEVIQLTDR
;
A
#
# COMPACT_ATOMS: atom_id res chain seq x y z
N MET A 1 2.89 11.33 13.03
CA MET A 1 4.16 11.78 12.43
C MET A 1 5.31 10.94 12.94
N VAL A 2 5.53 10.87 14.26
CA VAL A 2 6.54 10.00 14.89
C VAL A 2 6.36 8.52 14.51
N THR A 3 5.12 8.03 14.54
CA THR A 3 4.77 6.66 14.14
C THR A 3 5.20 6.31 12.71
N ALA A 4 5.16 7.27 11.79
CA ALA A 4 5.54 7.01 10.40
C ALA A 4 7.05 6.89 10.19
N ALA A 5 7.82 7.69 10.93
CA ALA A 5 9.28 7.64 10.93
C ALA A 5 9.81 6.35 11.59
N LEU A 6 9.21 5.96 12.72
CA LEU A 6 9.57 4.72 13.42
C LEU A 6 9.24 3.46 12.60
N ALA A 7 8.14 3.48 11.84
CA ALA A 7 7.75 2.38 10.97
C ALA A 7 8.46 2.38 9.61
N LEU A 8 9.32 3.37 9.31
CA LEU A 8 9.98 3.51 8.02
C LEU A 8 10.85 2.30 7.61
N PRO A 9 11.74 1.74 8.47
CA PRO A 9 12.53 0.58 8.07
C PRO A 9 11.66 -0.64 7.73
N PHE A 10 10.61 -0.89 8.52
CA PHE A 10 9.65 -1.97 8.27
C PHE A 10 8.83 -1.72 7.00
N HIS A 11 8.46 -0.47 6.73
CA HIS A 11 7.79 -0.07 5.50
C HIS A 11 8.66 -0.31 4.27
N LEU A 12 9.96 0.02 4.32
CA LEU A 12 10.86 -0.24 3.19
C LEU A 12 11.04 -1.75 2.96
N ALA A 13 11.25 -2.52 4.04
CA ALA A 13 11.36 -3.98 3.94
C ALA A 13 10.08 -4.60 3.36
N GLY A 14 8.92 -4.21 3.87
CA GLY A 14 7.62 -4.68 3.39
C GLY A 14 7.31 -4.22 1.96
N LEU A 15 7.73 -3.02 1.56
CA LEU A 15 7.59 -2.52 0.20
C LEU A 15 8.40 -3.35 -0.78
N VAL A 16 9.67 -3.64 -0.47
CA VAL A 16 10.52 -4.50 -1.31
C VAL A 16 9.93 -5.91 -1.40
N LEU A 17 9.59 -6.51 -0.26
CA LEU A 17 9.09 -7.88 -0.19
C LEU A 17 7.68 -8.04 -0.79
N ASN A 18 6.84 -7.01 -0.80
CA ASN A 18 5.47 -7.11 -1.31
C ASN A 18 5.24 -6.32 -2.61
N TYR A 19 6.29 -5.78 -3.23
CA TYR A 19 6.16 -4.95 -4.43
C TYR A 19 5.41 -5.66 -5.55
N LEU A 20 5.81 -6.90 -5.86
CA LEU A 20 5.22 -7.71 -6.94
C LEU A 20 3.73 -8.02 -6.70
N PRO A 21 3.33 -8.65 -5.56
CA PRO A 21 1.93 -8.96 -5.32
C PRO A 21 1.04 -7.71 -5.21
N TYR A 22 1.61 -6.54 -4.93
CA TYR A 22 0.87 -5.27 -4.93
C TYR A 22 0.72 -4.66 -6.31
N HIS A 23 1.78 -4.69 -7.12
CA HIS A 23 1.79 -3.98 -8.40
C HIS A 23 1.11 -4.77 -9.52
N LEU A 24 1.31 -6.09 -9.57
CA LEU A 24 0.82 -6.93 -10.66
C LEU A 24 -0.71 -6.91 -10.81
N PRO A 25 -1.52 -7.09 -9.74
CA PRO A 25 -2.99 -7.07 -9.86
C PRO A 25 -3.51 -5.70 -10.31
N VAL A 26 -2.90 -4.62 -9.80
CA VAL A 26 -3.27 -3.25 -10.17
C VAL A 26 -3.00 -2.99 -11.65
N ARG A 27 -1.85 -3.45 -12.16
CA ARG A 27 -1.49 -3.29 -13.57
C ARG A 27 -2.37 -4.15 -14.47
N ALA A 28 -2.60 -5.41 -14.11
CA ALA A 28 -3.46 -6.33 -14.86
C ALA A 28 -4.91 -5.83 -14.92
N ALA A 29 -5.45 -5.28 -13.83
CA ALA A 29 -6.81 -4.77 -13.83
C ALA A 29 -7.03 -3.49 -14.66
N LYS A 30 -5.98 -2.84 -15.17
CA LYS A 30 -6.12 -1.67 -16.07
C LYS A 30 -6.67 -2.03 -17.45
N SER A 31 -6.54 -3.30 -17.88
CA SER A 31 -7.10 -3.75 -19.16
C SER A 31 -8.59 -4.07 -19.10
N VAL A 32 -9.19 -4.03 -17.91
CA VAL A 32 -10.62 -4.26 -17.72
C VAL A 32 -11.39 -3.03 -18.21
N LYS A 33 -12.22 -3.22 -19.24
CA LYS A 33 -13.02 -2.14 -19.85
C LYS A 33 -14.16 -1.68 -18.94
N ASP A 34 -14.80 -2.61 -18.24
CA ASP A 34 -15.94 -2.33 -17.38
C ASP A 34 -15.48 -1.92 -15.98
N LEU A 35 -15.76 -0.68 -15.61
CA LEU A 35 -15.40 -0.08 -14.32
C LEU A 35 -16.03 -0.82 -13.13
N GLN A 36 -17.20 -1.43 -13.29
CA GLN A 36 -17.90 -2.14 -12.20
C GLN A 36 -17.11 -3.39 -11.75
N PHE A 37 -16.40 -4.05 -12.68
CA PHE A 37 -15.64 -5.27 -12.40
C PHE A 37 -14.20 -5.01 -11.96
N VAL A 38 -13.67 -3.78 -12.11
CA VAL A 38 -12.26 -3.47 -11.80
C VAL A 38 -11.92 -3.85 -10.36
N SER A 39 -12.77 -3.55 -9.39
CA SER A 39 -12.51 -3.86 -7.98
C SER A 39 -12.54 -5.35 -7.69
N SER A 40 -13.52 -6.08 -8.24
CA SER A 40 -13.64 -7.54 -8.07
C SER A 40 -12.48 -8.29 -8.72
N ILE A 41 -12.09 -7.88 -9.93
CA ILE A 41 -10.94 -8.45 -10.64
C ILE A 41 -9.64 -8.14 -9.91
N LYS A 42 -9.46 -6.91 -9.41
CA LYS A 42 -8.31 -6.57 -8.57
C LYS A 42 -8.23 -7.46 -7.34
N PHE A 43 -9.34 -7.69 -6.65
CA PHE A 43 -9.37 -8.55 -5.48
C PHE A 43 -8.98 -10.00 -5.82
N ALA A 44 -9.61 -10.60 -6.82
CA ALA A 44 -9.33 -11.96 -7.25
C ALA A 44 -7.87 -12.14 -7.69
N LEU A 45 -7.37 -11.23 -8.54
CA LEU A 45 -5.97 -11.24 -8.99
C LEU A 45 -5.00 -11.01 -7.83
N SER A 46 -5.33 -10.15 -6.88
CA SER A 46 -4.50 -9.91 -5.70
C SER A 46 -4.39 -11.15 -4.84
N LEU A 47 -5.51 -11.85 -4.60
CA LEU A 47 -5.51 -13.08 -3.82
C LEU A 47 -4.64 -14.17 -4.48
N VAL A 48 -4.85 -14.43 -5.78
CA VAL A 48 -4.10 -15.44 -6.53
C VAL A 48 -2.62 -15.08 -6.59
N THR A 49 -2.29 -13.82 -6.92
CA THR A 49 -0.90 -13.36 -7.01
C THR A 49 -0.22 -13.44 -5.65
N PHE A 50 -0.91 -13.07 -4.57
CA PHE A 50 -0.34 -13.10 -3.22
C PHE A 50 -0.03 -14.53 -2.77
N LEU A 51 -0.97 -15.47 -2.93
CA LEU A 51 -0.76 -16.86 -2.52
C LEU A 51 0.38 -17.51 -3.32
N THR A 52 0.36 -17.37 -4.64
CA THR A 52 1.42 -17.92 -5.51
C THR A 52 2.77 -17.29 -5.22
N TYR A 53 2.82 -15.97 -5.00
CA TYR A 53 4.04 -15.26 -4.65
C TYR A 53 4.68 -15.79 -3.37
N TYR A 54 3.92 -15.96 -2.29
CA TYR A 54 4.47 -16.41 -1.02
C TYR A 54 4.87 -17.89 -1.01
N ILE A 55 4.23 -18.74 -1.82
CA ILE A 55 4.70 -20.12 -2.06
C ILE A 55 6.07 -20.10 -2.73
N VAL A 56 6.24 -19.29 -3.78
CA VAL A 56 7.51 -19.16 -4.51
C VAL A 56 8.61 -18.57 -3.62
N VAL A 57 8.32 -17.47 -2.90
CA VAL A 57 9.26 -16.86 -1.96
C VAL A 57 9.63 -17.83 -0.85
N GLY A 58 8.68 -18.59 -0.30
CA GLY A 58 8.94 -19.62 0.69
C GLY A 58 9.88 -20.71 0.16
N GLY A 59 9.59 -21.24 -1.04
CA GLY A 59 10.42 -22.26 -1.69
C GLY A 59 11.84 -21.77 -1.97
N ILE A 60 11.99 -20.56 -2.53
CA ILE A 60 13.30 -19.90 -2.73
C ILE A 60 14.01 -19.75 -1.38
N SER A 61 13.31 -19.25 -0.35
CA SER A 61 13.91 -19.04 0.97
C SER A 61 14.43 -20.33 1.60
N ILE A 62 13.74 -21.47 1.42
CA ILE A 62 14.19 -22.77 1.93
C ILE A 62 15.50 -23.22 1.24
N ILE A 63 15.62 -22.97 -0.06
CA ILE A 63 16.80 -23.38 -0.85
C ILE A 63 18.02 -22.52 -0.53
N PHE A 64 17.83 -21.20 -0.41
CA PHE A 64 18.93 -20.25 -0.34
C PHE A 64 19.32 -19.81 1.08
N LEU A 65 18.46 -20.00 2.09
CA LEU A 65 18.77 -19.60 3.46
C LEU A 65 19.32 -20.77 4.27
N PRO A 66 20.31 -20.53 5.14
CA PRO A 66 21.04 -21.60 5.83
C PRO A 66 20.21 -22.32 6.90
N LYS A 67 19.08 -21.75 7.32
CA LYS A 67 18.19 -22.35 8.31
C LYS A 67 16.72 -22.20 7.90
N PRO A 68 15.91 -23.27 8.00
CA PRO A 68 14.50 -23.24 7.59
C PRO A 68 13.67 -22.25 8.41
N ILE A 69 14.09 -21.92 9.63
CA ILE A 69 13.44 -20.91 10.46
C ILE A 69 13.38 -19.53 9.79
N TYR A 70 14.37 -19.17 8.96
CA TYR A 70 14.35 -17.89 8.24
C TYR A 70 13.28 -17.88 7.15
N ALA A 71 13.11 -18.99 6.43
CA ALA A 71 12.05 -19.14 5.45
C ALA A 71 10.66 -19.08 6.11
N LEU A 72 10.49 -19.75 7.25
CA LEU A 72 9.25 -19.68 8.04
C LEU A 72 8.98 -18.25 8.53
N THR A 73 10.03 -17.54 8.97
CA THR A 73 9.92 -16.14 9.41
C THR A 73 9.48 -15.23 8.27
N ILE A 74 10.05 -15.37 7.07
CA ILE A 74 9.64 -14.59 5.88
C ILE A 74 8.19 -14.90 5.49
N PHE A 75 7.81 -16.19 5.50
CA PHE A 75 6.46 -16.60 5.14
C PHE A 75 5.39 -16.06 6.09
N LEU A 76 5.65 -16.04 7.40
CA LEU A 76 4.71 -15.56 8.41
C LEU A 76 4.74 -14.03 8.58
N LEU A 77 5.93 -13.42 8.63
CA LEU A 77 6.07 -11.98 8.88
C LEU A 77 5.98 -11.13 7.61
N GLY A 78 6.26 -11.68 6.44
CA GLY A 78 6.18 -10.95 5.18
C GLY A 78 4.80 -10.32 4.92
N PRO A 79 3.69 -11.06 5.09
CA PRO A 79 2.34 -10.51 5.01
C PRO A 79 2.09 -9.37 6.00
N ILE A 80 2.60 -9.52 7.22
CA ILE A 80 2.47 -8.52 8.29
C ILE A 80 3.23 -7.24 7.91
N LEU A 81 4.46 -7.38 7.40
CA LEU A 81 5.24 -6.25 6.87
C LEU A 81 4.52 -5.56 5.71
N GLY A 82 3.84 -6.33 4.87
CA GLY A 82 2.99 -5.79 3.82
C GLY A 82 1.87 -4.89 4.38
N LYS A 83 1.14 -5.38 5.38
CA LYS A 83 0.11 -4.60 6.08
C LYS A 83 0.68 -3.32 6.71
N VAL A 84 1.80 -3.42 7.42
CA VAL A 84 2.52 -2.28 8.01
C VAL A 84 2.91 -1.26 6.92
N THR A 85 3.34 -1.74 5.75
CA THR A 85 3.70 -0.89 4.61
C THR A 85 2.52 -0.07 4.13
N ILE A 86 1.35 -0.68 3.97
CA ILE A 86 0.11 -0.01 3.53
C ILE A 86 -0.33 1.04 4.56
N GLU A 87 -0.37 0.68 5.83
CA GLU A 87 -0.75 1.62 6.90
C GLU A 87 0.21 2.81 6.98
N ASN A 88 1.52 2.53 6.91
CA ASN A 88 2.53 3.58 6.95
C ASN A 88 2.48 4.48 5.70
N TYR A 89 2.16 3.92 4.53
CA TYR A 89 1.97 4.69 3.29
C TYR A 89 0.89 5.77 3.44
N PHE A 90 -0.25 5.44 4.06
CA PHE A 90 -1.30 6.43 4.32
C PHE A 90 -0.84 7.52 5.28
N ASN A 91 -0.06 7.17 6.31
CA ASN A 91 0.51 8.15 7.23
C ASN A 91 1.51 9.08 6.53
N ILE A 92 2.37 8.54 5.67
CA ILE A 92 3.31 9.33 4.86
C ILE A 92 2.55 10.30 3.95
N LYS A 93 1.46 9.85 3.29
CA LYS A 93 0.61 10.74 2.47
C LYS A 93 0.00 11.89 3.27
N LYS A 94 -0.49 11.62 4.49
CA LYS A 94 -1.04 12.66 5.36
C LYS A 94 0.04 13.70 5.73
N ILE A 95 1.24 13.23 6.06
CA ILE A 95 2.40 14.11 6.36
C ILE A 95 2.75 14.96 5.15
N TYR A 96 2.87 14.34 3.98
CA TYR A 96 3.17 15.06 2.74
C TYR A 96 2.10 16.10 2.41
N GLY A 97 0.82 15.74 2.59
CA GLY A 97 -0.32 16.66 2.44
C GLY A 97 -0.25 17.85 3.40
N LEU A 98 0.10 17.60 4.67
CA LEU A 98 0.30 18.65 5.67
C LEU A 98 1.47 19.57 5.30
N ILE A 99 2.62 19.02 4.91
CA ILE A 99 3.78 19.80 4.47
C ILE A 99 3.39 20.71 3.29
N ARG A 100 2.66 20.17 2.30
CA ARG A 100 2.17 20.95 1.17
C ARG A 100 1.20 22.04 1.62
N TYR A 101 0.28 21.74 2.53
CA TYR A 101 -0.66 22.70 3.09
C TYR A 101 0.03 23.85 3.83
N LEU A 102 1.06 23.54 4.62
CA LEU A 102 1.81 24.55 5.38
C LEU A 102 2.54 25.54 4.45
N LYS A 103 2.97 25.09 3.27
CA LYS A 103 3.61 25.92 2.23
C LYS A 103 2.65 26.84 1.47
N LEU A 104 1.33 26.70 1.63
CA LEU A 104 0.35 27.54 0.94
C LEU A 104 0.21 28.93 1.56
N SER A 105 -0.12 29.91 0.73
CA SER A 105 -0.51 31.25 1.17
C SER A 105 -1.87 31.24 1.88
N LYS A 106 -2.20 32.34 2.58
CA LYS A 106 -3.48 32.47 3.29
C LYS A 106 -4.69 32.39 2.35
N SER A 107 -4.62 32.99 1.16
CA SER A 107 -5.69 32.95 0.16
C SER A 107 -5.89 31.53 -0.38
N GLN A 108 -4.81 30.82 -0.69
CA GLN A 108 -4.85 29.43 -1.15
C GLN A 108 -5.44 28.49 -0.08
N LYS A 109 -5.16 28.72 1.20
CA LYS A 109 -5.74 27.93 2.30
C LYS A 109 -7.24 28.15 2.44
N GLN A 110 -7.72 29.37 2.21
CA GLN A 110 -9.15 29.69 2.22
C GLN A 110 -9.87 29.00 1.06
N GLU A 111 -9.33 29.12 -0.16
CA GLU A 111 -9.85 28.44 -1.34
C GLU A 111 -9.92 26.91 -1.14
N LEU A 112 -8.85 26.30 -0.62
CA LEU A 112 -8.84 24.86 -0.34
C LEU A 112 -9.91 24.43 0.69
N THR A 113 -10.23 25.30 1.64
CA THR A 113 -11.27 25.04 2.65
C THR A 113 -12.66 25.08 2.03
N ILE A 114 -12.90 26.03 1.11
CA ILE A 114 -14.15 26.14 0.35
C ILE A 114 -14.34 24.90 -0.53
N VAL A 115 -13.35 24.55 -1.34
CA VAL A 115 -13.38 23.36 -2.21
C VAL A 115 -13.61 22.10 -1.39
N ARG A 116 -12.98 21.98 -0.22
CA ARG A 116 -13.20 20.84 0.68
C ARG A 116 -14.65 20.75 1.15
N SER A 117 -15.28 21.86 1.52
CA SER A 117 -16.69 21.85 1.95
C SER A 117 -17.65 21.46 0.83
N GLU A 118 -17.39 21.90 -0.40
CA GLU A 118 -18.20 21.52 -1.57
C GLU A 118 -18.11 20.02 -1.85
N VAL A 119 -16.90 19.43 -1.81
CA VAL A 119 -16.71 17.99 -2.03
C VAL A 119 -17.46 17.15 -0.98
N ILE A 120 -17.44 17.57 0.30
CA ILE A 120 -18.16 16.86 1.37
C ILE A 120 -19.67 16.91 1.09
N GLN A 121 -20.21 18.09 0.77
CA GLN A 121 -21.64 18.24 0.45
C GLN A 121 -22.09 17.42 -0.77
N LEU A 122 -21.23 17.26 -1.77
CA LEU A 122 -21.52 16.43 -2.94
C LEU A 122 -21.47 14.93 -2.65
N THR A 123 -20.72 14.51 -1.63
CA THR A 123 -20.55 13.09 -1.26
C THR A 123 -21.65 12.61 -0.31
N ASP A 124 -22.24 13.52 0.49
CA ASP A 124 -23.31 13.22 1.46
C ASP A 124 -24.74 13.29 0.85
N ARG A 125 -24.87 13.55 -0.46
CA ARG A 125 -26.13 13.52 -1.22
C ARG A 125 -26.32 12.20 -1.94
#